data_AF-A0A0T6AVA3-F1
#
_entry.id   AF-A0A0T6AVA3-F1
#
_cell.length_a   1.000
_cell.length_b   1.000
_cell.length_c   1.000
_cell.angle_alpha   90.00
_cell.angle_beta   90.00
_cell.angle_gamma   90.00
#
_symmetry.space_group_name_H-M   'P 1'
#
loop_
_entity.id
_entity.type
_entity.pdbx_description
1 polymer ?
#
loop_
_entity_poly.entity_id
_entity_poly.type
_entity_poly.pdbx_seq_one_letter_code
_entity_poly.pdbx_strand_id
1 'polypeptide(L)'
;FISFLVYFGISTVLTMMWPYYDQDTKAPFPHVFEQVGFIAVKWIVTVGAIFALSTSLIGAMFPLPRVVYAMASDGLIFRKLSNVNSRTKTPMFATIISGILAGVMAILFDVDQLVEMMSIGTLLAYTIVAVCVLILRYKNVDGTSTKAGLEYTKPERNFGQLLLYGCKKMINVNNIKEPNSQTYTIACIGLAIYSIFSVAISCFGLFGTSYISPDEPYGLTGFIILCFVTFLIFCVIARQP
;
A
#
# COMPACT_ATOMS: atom_id res chain seq x y z
N PHE A 1 2.62 -16.69 1.78
CA PHE A 1 3.32 -17.59 2.74
C PHE A 1 4.67 -18.06 2.20
N ILE A 2 4.74 -18.69 1.02
CA ILE A 2 6.00 -19.18 0.43
C ILE A 2 7.05 -18.05 0.30
N SER A 3 6.71 -16.94 -0.34
CA SER A 3 7.64 -15.81 -0.51
C SER A 3 8.13 -15.25 0.82
N PHE A 4 7.26 -15.20 1.83
CA PHE A 4 7.63 -14.75 3.18
C PHE A 4 8.72 -15.64 3.79
N LEU A 5 8.55 -16.96 3.74
CA LEU A 5 9.56 -17.90 4.24
C LEU A 5 10.88 -17.77 3.48
N VAL A 6 10.83 -17.59 2.17
CA VAL A 6 12.02 -17.43 1.33
C VAL A 6 12.76 -16.13 1.66
N TYR A 7 12.09 -14.98 1.71
CA TYR A 7 12.73 -13.71 2.06
C TYR A 7 13.29 -13.69 3.48
N PHE A 8 12.53 -14.24 4.45
CA PHE A 8 12.98 -14.36 5.84
C PHE A 8 14.21 -15.27 5.95
N GLY A 9 14.17 -16.44 5.31
CA GLY A 9 15.27 -17.40 5.31
C GLY A 9 16.54 -16.83 4.66
N ILE A 10 16.41 -16.23 3.47
CA ILE A 10 17.53 -15.62 2.75
C ILE A 10 18.18 -14.50 3.58
N SER A 11 17.37 -13.61 4.18
CA SER A 11 17.88 -12.51 5.00
C SER A 11 18.61 -13.03 6.24
N THR A 12 18.03 -14.04 6.92
CA THR A 12 18.63 -14.66 8.12
C THR A 12 19.98 -15.29 7.80
N VAL A 13 20.06 -16.07 6.71
CA VAL A 13 21.30 -16.74 6.30
C VAL A 13 22.36 -15.71 5.91
N LEU A 14 21.99 -14.67 5.16
CA LEU A 14 22.94 -13.65 4.71
C LEU A 14 23.55 -12.87 5.88
N THR A 15 22.73 -12.41 6.83
CA THR A 15 23.20 -11.68 8.02
C THR A 15 24.00 -12.56 8.97
N MET A 16 23.71 -13.87 9.03
CA MET A 16 24.52 -14.81 9.83
C MET A 16 25.86 -15.15 9.16
N MET A 17 25.92 -15.07 7.82
CA MET A 17 27.11 -15.37 7.02
C MET A 17 28.09 -14.18 6.96
N TRP A 18 27.59 -12.94 6.91
CA TRP A 18 28.42 -11.74 6.78
C TRP A 18 27.86 -10.56 7.59
N PRO A 19 28.70 -9.77 8.27
CA PRO A 19 28.24 -8.63 9.06
C PRO A 19 27.53 -7.58 8.21
N TYR A 20 26.42 -7.05 8.74
CA TYR A 20 25.53 -6.12 8.01
C TYR A 20 26.22 -4.82 7.56
N TYR A 21 27.27 -4.39 8.26
CA TYR A 21 27.97 -3.13 8.00
C TYR A 21 28.96 -3.21 6.84
N ASP A 22 29.41 -4.41 6.46
CA ASP A 22 30.36 -4.63 5.35
C ASP A 22 29.67 -5.22 4.12
N GLN A 23 28.33 -5.19 4.04
CA GLN A 23 27.59 -5.77 2.94
C GLN A 23 27.50 -4.78 1.76
N ASP A 24 27.79 -5.25 0.55
CA ASP A 24 27.64 -4.45 -0.67
C ASP A 24 26.16 -4.16 -0.95
N THR A 25 25.82 -2.90 -1.21
CA THR A 25 24.44 -2.43 -1.41
C THR A 25 23.87 -2.81 -2.78
N LYS A 26 24.71 -3.00 -3.80
CA LYS A 26 24.31 -3.27 -5.18
C LYS A 26 24.26 -4.77 -5.48
N ALA A 27 25.20 -5.54 -4.94
CA ALA A 27 25.34 -6.97 -5.23
C ALA A 27 25.77 -7.76 -3.98
N PRO A 28 24.89 -7.87 -2.96
CA PRO A 28 25.26 -8.49 -1.69
C PRO A 28 25.61 -9.97 -1.82
N PHE A 29 24.88 -10.75 -2.61
CA PHE A 29 25.14 -12.19 -2.74
C PHE A 29 26.45 -12.50 -3.47
N PRO A 30 26.70 -11.98 -4.70
CA PRO A 30 27.96 -12.26 -5.38
C PRO A 30 29.18 -11.77 -4.60
N HIS A 31 29.06 -10.63 -3.90
CA HIS A 31 30.12 -10.08 -3.08
C HIS A 31 30.44 -10.98 -1.88
N VAL A 32 29.44 -11.41 -1.10
CA VAL A 32 29.71 -12.26 0.06
C VAL A 32 30.27 -13.63 -0.35
N PHE A 33 29.78 -14.24 -1.44
CA PHE A 33 30.34 -15.51 -1.91
C PHE A 33 31.78 -15.38 -2.42
N GLU A 34 32.18 -14.21 -2.91
CA GLU A 34 33.58 -13.91 -3.23
C GLU A 34 34.45 -13.83 -1.98
N GLN A 35 33.99 -13.11 -0.95
CA GLN A 35 34.73 -12.94 0.31
C GLN A 35 34.91 -14.26 1.08
N VAL A 36 33.91 -15.14 1.03
CA VAL A 36 33.98 -16.46 1.67
C VAL A 36 34.82 -17.46 0.83
N GLY A 37 35.15 -17.12 -0.42
CA GLY A 37 35.96 -17.97 -1.32
C GLY A 37 35.16 -18.99 -2.14
N PHE A 38 33.83 -18.93 -2.14
CA PHE A 38 32.95 -19.82 -2.92
C PHE A 38 32.70 -19.31 -4.34
N ILE A 39 33.74 -19.32 -5.17
CA ILE A 39 33.69 -18.79 -6.55
C ILE A 39 32.66 -19.48 -7.45
N ALA A 40 32.47 -20.81 -7.32
CA ALA A 40 31.49 -21.54 -8.13
C ALA A 40 30.05 -21.10 -7.84
N VAL A 41 29.74 -20.86 -6.56
CA VAL A 41 28.40 -20.43 -6.12
C VAL A 41 28.14 -18.99 -6.56
N LYS A 42 29.14 -18.10 -6.49
CA LYS A 42 29.05 -16.73 -7.02
C LYS A 42 28.55 -16.72 -8.47
N TRP A 43 29.14 -17.54 -9.35
CA TRP A 43 28.74 -17.58 -10.76
C TRP A 43 27.33 -18.13 -10.97
N ILE A 44 26.96 -19.20 -10.27
CA ILE A 44 25.60 -19.77 -10.35
C ILE A 44 24.55 -18.74 -9.94
N VAL A 45 24.76 -18.06 -8.81
CA VAL A 45 23.83 -17.06 -8.28
C VAL A 45 23.78 -15.82 -9.18
N THR A 46 24.92 -15.36 -9.69
CA THR A 46 24.98 -14.18 -10.57
C THR A 46 24.22 -14.43 -11.88
N VAL A 47 24.45 -15.58 -12.51
CA VAL A 47 23.73 -15.97 -13.73
C VAL A 47 22.24 -16.11 -13.44
N GLY A 48 21.88 -16.80 -12.36
CA GLY A 48 20.48 -16.95 -11.93
C GLY A 48 19.79 -15.59 -11.70
N ALA A 49 20.47 -14.65 -11.04
CA ALA A 49 19.96 -13.31 -10.79
C ALA A 49 19.71 -12.54 -12.09
N ILE A 50 20.63 -12.59 -13.06
CA ILE A 50 20.47 -11.91 -14.37
C ILE A 50 19.23 -12.45 -15.10
N PHE A 51 19.06 -13.78 -15.16
CA PHE A 51 17.89 -14.39 -15.80
C PHE A 51 16.58 -14.09 -15.06
N ALA A 52 16.60 -14.10 -13.72
CA ALA A 52 15.42 -13.79 -12.91
C ALA A 52 15.00 -12.33 -13.08
N LEU A 53 15.94 -11.38 -13.01
CA LEU A 53 15.68 -9.95 -13.21
C LEU A 53 15.16 -9.67 -14.62
N SER A 54 15.77 -10.29 -15.64
CA SER A 54 15.33 -10.15 -17.04
C SER A 54 13.89 -10.66 -17.23
N THR A 55 13.58 -11.81 -16.63
CA THR A 55 12.23 -12.39 -16.69
C THR A 55 11.20 -11.51 -15.98
N SER A 56 11.55 -10.99 -14.79
CA SER A 56 10.69 -10.07 -14.03
C SER A 56 10.42 -8.78 -14.79
N LEU A 57 11.43 -8.23 -15.48
CA LEU A 57 11.31 -7.03 -16.31
C LEU A 57 10.30 -7.25 -17.45
N ILE A 58 10.43 -8.36 -18.18
CA ILE A 58 9.50 -8.73 -19.27
C ILE A 58 8.08 -8.92 -18.70
N GLY A 59 7.96 -9.58 -17.55
CA GLY A 59 6.69 -9.76 -16.86
C GLY A 59 6.00 -8.44 -16.49
N ALA A 60 6.76 -7.43 -16.05
CA ALA A 60 6.24 -6.11 -15.73
C ALA A 60 5.87 -5.27 -16.97
N MET A 61 6.50 -5.52 -18.13
CA MET A 61 6.21 -4.80 -19.36
C MET A 61 4.90 -5.21 -20.05
N PHE A 62 4.33 -6.38 -19.74
CA PHE A 62 3.08 -6.84 -20.38
C PHE A 62 1.79 -6.19 -19.86
N PRO A 63 1.61 -5.95 -18.55
CA PRO A 63 0.43 -5.26 -18.02
C PRO A 63 0.36 -3.78 -18.44
N LEU A 64 1.51 -3.12 -18.56
CA LEU A 64 1.60 -1.67 -18.77
C LEU A 64 0.85 -1.19 -20.03
N PRO A 65 1.02 -1.79 -21.23
CA PRO A 65 0.26 -1.41 -22.42
C PRO A 65 -1.24 -1.69 -22.31
N ARG A 66 -1.66 -2.67 -21.49
CA ARG A 66 -3.08 -2.97 -21.28
C ARG A 66 -3.76 -1.90 -20.43
N VAL A 67 -3.08 -1.44 -19.39
CA VAL A 67 -3.55 -0.33 -18.54
C VAL A 67 -3.65 0.95 -19.36
N VAL A 68 -2.62 1.28 -20.15
CA VAL A 68 -2.61 2.45 -21.04
C VAL A 68 -3.73 2.35 -22.09
N TYR A 69 -3.96 1.16 -22.66
CA TYR A 69 -5.06 0.94 -23.59
C TYR A 69 -6.43 1.18 -22.94
N ALA A 70 -6.67 0.67 -21.72
CA ALA A 70 -7.91 0.89 -20.99
C ALA A 70 -8.13 2.39 -20.70
N MET A 71 -7.10 3.08 -20.21
CA MET A 71 -7.16 4.54 -19.98
C MET A 71 -7.44 5.34 -21.26
N ALA A 72 -6.88 4.92 -22.41
CA ALA A 72 -7.12 5.56 -23.69
C ALA A 72 -8.52 5.27 -24.25
N SER A 73 -9.04 4.07 -24.00
CA SER A 73 -10.43 3.66 -24.31
C SER A 73 -11.44 4.49 -23.53
N ASP A 74 -11.16 4.76 -22.26
CA ASP A 74 -12.01 5.58 -21.38
C ASP A 74 -11.91 7.08 -21.70
N GLY A 75 -11.05 7.47 -22.65
CA GLY A 75 -10.87 8.87 -23.07
C GLY A 75 -10.06 9.72 -22.10
N LEU A 76 -9.42 9.12 -21.09
CA LEU A 76 -8.60 9.82 -20.10
C LEU A 76 -7.27 10.32 -20.69
N ILE A 77 -6.72 9.58 -21.66
CA ILE A 77 -5.48 9.92 -22.37
C ILE A 77 -5.70 9.97 -23.89
N PHE A 78 -4.68 10.36 -24.65
CA PHE A 78 -4.77 10.47 -26.11
C PHE A 78 -5.26 9.17 -26.75
N ARG A 79 -6.38 9.25 -27.48
CA ARG A 79 -7.04 8.13 -28.16
C ARG A 79 -6.16 7.38 -29.17
N LYS A 80 -5.06 8.00 -29.63
CA LYS A 80 -4.05 7.32 -30.47
C LYS A 80 -3.36 6.16 -29.75
N LEU A 81 -3.29 6.17 -28.40
CA LEU A 81 -2.70 5.06 -27.62
C LEU A 81 -3.66 3.87 -27.48
N SER A 82 -4.95 4.03 -27.78
CA SER A 82 -5.90 2.90 -27.85
C SER A 82 -5.86 2.18 -29.20
N ASN A 83 -4.97 2.58 -30.13
CA ASN A 83 -4.92 1.95 -31.44
C ASN A 83 -4.21 0.60 -31.35
N VAL A 84 -4.94 -0.47 -31.72
CA VAL A 84 -4.46 -1.85 -31.67
C VAL A 84 -4.09 -2.29 -33.08
N ASN A 85 -2.90 -2.87 -33.22
CA ASN A 85 -2.46 -3.38 -34.51
C ASN A 85 -3.29 -4.59 -34.97
N SER A 86 -3.78 -4.59 -36.21
CA SER A 86 -4.66 -5.63 -36.77
C SER A 86 -4.00 -7.03 -36.83
N ARG A 87 -2.68 -7.09 -37.04
CA ARG A 87 -1.92 -8.35 -37.14
C ARG A 87 -1.64 -8.98 -35.77
N THR A 88 -1.13 -8.19 -34.82
CA THR A 88 -0.66 -8.68 -33.51
C THR A 88 -1.71 -8.59 -32.41
N LYS A 89 -2.83 -7.89 -32.65
CA LYS A 89 -3.89 -7.61 -31.67
C LYS A 89 -3.37 -7.01 -30.36
N THR A 90 -2.23 -6.31 -30.42
CA THR A 90 -1.57 -5.67 -29.28
C THR A 90 -1.38 -4.17 -29.54
N PRO A 91 -1.47 -3.32 -28.51
CA PRO A 91 -1.26 -1.87 -28.63
C PRO A 91 0.24 -1.55 -28.74
N MET A 92 0.83 -1.85 -29.90
CA MET A 92 2.28 -1.70 -30.16
C MET A 92 2.79 -0.28 -29.89
N PHE A 93 2.00 0.74 -30.26
CA PHE A 93 2.36 2.14 -30.03
C PHE A 93 2.46 2.48 -28.54
N ALA A 94 1.52 1.97 -27.73
CA ALA A 94 1.57 2.13 -26.27
C ALA A 94 2.79 1.43 -25.67
N THR A 95 3.13 0.22 -26.13
CA THR A 95 4.31 -0.51 -25.67
C THR A 95 5.60 0.26 -25.95
N ILE A 96 5.78 0.75 -27.19
CA ILE A 96 6.99 1.50 -27.58
C ILE A 96 7.14 2.77 -26.75
N ILE A 97 6.07 3.57 -26.63
CA ILE A 97 6.10 4.80 -25.82
C ILE A 97 6.43 4.48 -24.36
N SER A 98 5.79 3.46 -23.79
CA SER A 98 6.00 3.08 -22.40
C SER A 98 7.43 2.57 -22.13
N GLY A 99 8.02 1.85 -23.09
CA GLY A 99 9.41 1.38 -23.02
C GLY A 99 10.42 2.52 -23.17
N ILE A 100 10.18 3.46 -24.08
CA ILE A 100 11.01 4.67 -24.20
C ILE A 100 10.94 5.48 -22.91
N LEU A 101 9.74 5.68 -22.36
CA LEU A 101 9.55 6.41 -21.11
C LEU A 101 10.27 5.70 -19.95
N ALA A 102 10.16 4.37 -19.84
CA ALA A 102 10.86 3.59 -18.82
C ALA A 102 12.39 3.70 -18.98
N GLY A 103 12.91 3.67 -20.21
CA GLY A 103 14.34 3.86 -20.50
C GLY A 103 14.83 5.27 -20.14
N VAL A 104 14.04 6.30 -20.45
CA VAL A 104 14.35 7.68 -20.03
C VAL A 104 14.39 7.79 -18.51
N MET A 105 13.41 7.21 -17.80
CA MET A 105 13.40 7.19 -16.34
C MET A 105 14.62 6.46 -15.76
N ALA A 106 15.03 5.35 -16.36
CA ALA A 106 16.21 4.58 -15.92
C ALA A 106 17.55 5.32 -16.14
N ILE A 107 17.61 6.29 -17.07
CA ILE A 107 18.80 7.11 -17.30
C ILE A 107 18.84 8.33 -16.36
N LEU A 108 17.67 8.88 -16.02
CA LEU A 108 17.58 10.14 -15.25
C LEU A 108 17.63 9.96 -13.74
N PHE A 109 17.24 8.78 -13.23
CA PHE A 109 17.03 8.56 -11.80
C PHE A 109 17.82 7.35 -11.30
N ASP A 110 18.28 7.43 -10.04
CA ASP A 110 18.92 6.31 -9.36
C ASP A 110 17.91 5.23 -8.95
N VAL A 111 18.41 4.00 -8.75
CA VAL A 111 17.58 2.85 -8.37
C VAL A 111 16.84 3.10 -7.05
N ASP A 112 17.48 3.74 -6.07
CA ASP A 112 16.87 4.04 -4.77
C ASP A 112 15.67 4.99 -4.93
N GLN A 113 15.82 6.04 -5.74
CA GLN A 113 14.74 6.99 -6.04
C GLN A 113 13.59 6.31 -6.80
N LEU A 114 13.90 5.41 -7.73
CA LEU A 114 12.91 4.60 -8.45
C LEU A 114 12.11 3.71 -7.50
N VAL A 115 12.78 3.05 -6.55
CA VAL A 115 12.16 2.17 -5.56
C VAL A 115 11.27 2.97 -4.61
N GLU A 116 11.70 4.14 -4.17
CA GLU A 116 10.88 5.04 -3.35
C GLU A 116 9.62 5.49 -4.09
N MET A 117 9.75 5.95 -5.34
CA MET A 117 8.61 6.36 -6.18
C MET A 117 7.64 5.19 -6.41
N MET A 118 8.15 4.00 -6.73
CA MET A 118 7.34 2.80 -6.91
C MET A 118 6.60 2.43 -5.62
N SER A 119 7.28 2.50 -4.47
CA SER A 119 6.70 2.17 -3.16
C SER A 119 5.58 3.12 -2.81
N ILE A 120 5.79 4.43 -2.98
CA ILE A 120 4.73 5.44 -2.76
C ILE A 120 3.54 5.17 -3.68
N GLY A 121 3.78 4.94 -4.98
CA GLY A 121 2.72 4.68 -5.95
C GLY A 121 1.91 3.40 -5.67
N THR A 122 2.58 2.31 -5.32
CA THR A 122 1.93 1.02 -5.01
C THR A 122 1.15 1.09 -3.71
N LEU A 123 1.69 1.73 -2.66
CA LEU A 123 0.97 1.96 -1.42
C LEU A 123 -0.29 2.81 -1.64
N LEU A 124 -0.19 3.91 -2.39
CA LEU A 124 -1.35 4.73 -2.75
C LEU A 124 -2.40 3.92 -3.51
N ALA A 125 -2.00 3.16 -4.52
CA ALA A 125 -2.92 2.31 -5.27
C ALA A 125 -3.61 1.27 -4.37
N TYR A 126 -2.88 0.62 -3.46
CA TYR A 126 -3.44 -0.36 -2.52
C TYR A 126 -4.42 0.28 -1.54
N THR A 127 -4.13 1.49 -1.03
CA THR A 127 -5.08 2.21 -0.18
C THR A 127 -6.36 2.55 -0.93
N ILE A 128 -6.27 3.03 -2.17
CA ILE A 128 -7.44 3.34 -3.01
C ILE A 128 -8.25 2.07 -3.27
N VAL A 129 -7.61 0.96 -3.65
CA VAL A 129 -8.31 -0.31 -3.90
C VAL A 129 -8.99 -0.83 -2.63
N ALA A 130 -8.33 -0.77 -1.47
CA ALA A 130 -8.93 -1.15 -0.20
C ALA A 130 -10.17 -0.30 0.14
N VAL A 131 -10.09 1.02 -0.07
CA VAL A 131 -11.22 1.94 0.09
C VAL A 131 -12.33 1.64 -0.91
N CYS A 132 -12.01 1.36 -2.18
CA CYS A 132 -12.98 0.99 -3.20
C CYS A 132 -13.73 -0.30 -2.84
N VAL A 133 -13.04 -1.34 -2.37
CA VAL A 133 -13.68 -2.58 -1.90
C VAL A 133 -14.57 -2.31 -0.70
N LEU A 134 -14.14 -1.45 0.23
CA LEU A 134 -14.94 -1.03 1.37
C LEU A 134 -16.21 -0.30 0.89
N ILE A 135 -16.09 0.68 -0.01
CA ILE A 135 -17.23 1.38 -0.60
C ILE A 135 -18.19 0.40 -1.26
N LEU A 136 -17.70 -0.53 -2.09
CA LEU A 136 -18.52 -1.52 -2.79
C LEU A 136 -19.23 -2.48 -1.84
N ARG A 137 -18.64 -2.80 -0.69
CA ARG A 137 -19.25 -3.67 0.32
C ARG A 137 -20.47 -3.05 1.00
N TYR A 138 -20.50 -1.72 1.15
CA TYR A 138 -21.60 -1.02 1.82
C TYR A 138 -22.48 -0.17 0.91
N LYS A 139 -22.06 0.08 -0.32
CA LYS A 139 -22.94 0.57 -1.38
C LYS A 139 -23.82 -0.61 -1.75
N ASN A 140 -24.96 -0.71 -1.07
CA ASN A 140 -26.01 -1.68 -1.39
C ASN A 140 -26.16 -1.75 -2.92
N VAL A 141 -26.18 -2.98 -3.44
CA VAL A 141 -26.70 -3.25 -4.78
C VAL A 141 -28.22 -3.05 -4.71
N ASP A 142 -28.65 -1.83 -4.41
CA ASP A 142 -30.03 -1.39 -4.51
C ASP A 142 -30.27 -1.09 -6.00
N GLY A 143 -30.27 -2.15 -6.79
CA GLY A 143 -31.00 -2.19 -8.04
C GLY A 143 -32.49 -2.19 -7.73
N THR A 144 -33.00 -1.12 -7.11
CA THR A 144 -34.41 -0.71 -7.10
C THR A 144 -34.50 0.61 -6.34
N SER A 145 -34.62 1.71 -7.08
CA SER A 145 -35.39 2.85 -6.60
C SER A 145 -36.80 2.35 -6.27
N THR A 146 -37.08 1.97 -5.03
CA THR A 146 -38.45 1.83 -4.54
C THR A 146 -38.55 2.40 -3.13
N LYS A 147 -39.40 3.41 -3.04
CA LYS A 147 -39.74 4.20 -1.86
C LYS A 147 -40.19 3.30 -0.70
N ALA A 148 -39.77 3.62 0.52
CA ALA A 148 -40.56 3.35 1.71
C ALA A 148 -40.22 4.40 2.78
N GLY A 149 -41.18 5.28 3.06
CA GLY A 149 -41.10 6.21 4.17
C GLY A 149 -41.10 5.44 5.49
N LEU A 150 -40.17 5.79 6.36
CA LEU A 150 -40.25 5.47 7.78
C LEU A 150 -39.92 6.74 8.55
N GLU A 151 -40.94 7.19 9.25
CA GLU A 151 -40.99 8.27 10.22
C GLU A 151 -39.79 8.21 11.19
N TYR A 152 -38.96 9.24 11.17
CA TYR A 152 -37.74 9.33 11.98
C TYR A 152 -38.01 10.19 13.22
N THR A 153 -38.61 9.59 14.25
CA THR A 153 -38.75 10.24 15.57
C THR A 153 -37.37 10.28 16.24
N LYS A 154 -36.69 11.44 16.19
CA LYS A 154 -35.44 11.69 16.91
C LYS A 154 -35.71 11.66 18.42
N PRO A 155 -35.07 10.77 19.21
CA PRO A 155 -35.08 10.93 20.66
C PRO A 155 -34.15 12.10 21.04
N GLU A 156 -34.66 13.06 21.80
CA GLU A 156 -33.85 14.10 22.46
C GLU A 156 -32.83 13.40 23.38
N ARG A 157 -31.54 13.51 23.04
CA ARG A 157 -30.44 12.91 23.80
C ARG A 157 -29.48 13.99 24.26
N ASN A 158 -29.23 14.04 25.57
CA ASN A 158 -28.21 14.88 26.17
C ASN A 158 -26.83 14.60 25.55
N PHE A 159 -25.95 15.61 25.48
CA PHE A 159 -24.63 15.52 24.85
C PHE A 159 -23.81 14.31 25.31
N GLY A 160 -23.85 13.97 26.61
CA GLY A 160 -23.21 12.77 27.15
C GLY A 160 -23.82 11.45 26.64
N GLN A 161 -25.14 11.39 26.44
CA GLN A 161 -25.81 10.22 25.86
C GLN A 161 -25.61 10.12 24.34
N LEU A 162 -25.41 11.25 23.66
CA LEU A 162 -25.03 11.30 22.25
C LEU A 162 -23.61 10.74 22.04
N LEU A 163 -22.68 11.13 22.91
CA LEU A 163 -21.30 10.65 22.92
C LEU A 163 -21.24 9.15 23.23
N LEU A 164 -21.96 8.71 24.26
CA LEU A 164 -21.99 7.29 24.65
C LEU A 164 -22.70 6.42 23.61
N TYR A 165 -23.76 6.91 22.96
CA TYR A 165 -24.40 6.26 21.82
C TYR A 165 -23.47 6.19 20.61
N GLY A 166 -22.70 7.26 20.34
CA GLY A 166 -21.65 7.29 19.32
C GLY A 166 -20.57 6.25 19.57
N CYS A 167 -20.03 6.17 20.79
CA CYS A 167 -19.03 5.17 21.18
C CYS A 167 -19.56 3.74 21.11
N LYS A 168 -20.78 3.48 21.60
CA LYS A 168 -21.39 2.13 21.60
C LYS A 168 -21.70 1.64 20.18
N LYS A 169 -22.04 2.57 19.27
CA LYS A 169 -22.29 2.29 17.85
C LYS A 169 -21.00 2.16 17.04
N MET A 170 -19.97 2.95 17.33
CA MET A 170 -18.63 2.81 16.72
C MET A 170 -17.99 1.45 17.03
N ILE A 171 -18.14 0.95 18.26
CA ILE A 171 -17.55 -0.33 18.70
C ILE A 171 -18.34 -1.55 18.17
N ASN A 172 -19.43 -1.35 17.42
CA ASN A 172 -20.30 -2.43 16.92
C ASN A 172 -20.69 -3.44 18.03
N VAL A 173 -21.06 -2.94 19.21
CA VAL A 173 -21.39 -3.77 20.39
C VAL A 173 -22.59 -4.70 20.12
N ASN A 174 -23.46 -4.34 19.17
CA ASN A 174 -24.65 -5.10 18.81
C ASN A 174 -24.41 -6.21 17.75
N ASN A 175 -23.15 -6.44 17.34
CA ASN A 175 -22.76 -7.50 16.40
C ASN A 175 -23.67 -7.59 15.16
N ILE A 176 -23.94 -6.42 14.56
CA ILE A 176 -24.80 -6.33 13.38
C ILE A 176 -24.02 -6.95 12.21
N LYS A 177 -24.50 -8.06 11.65
CA LYS A 177 -23.83 -8.82 10.57
C LYS A 177 -23.99 -8.23 9.17
N GLU A 178 -24.99 -7.36 8.98
CA GLU A 178 -25.40 -6.84 7.67
C GLU A 178 -24.78 -5.45 7.42
N PRO A 179 -24.20 -5.20 6.24
CA PRO A 179 -23.64 -3.90 5.88
C PRO A 179 -24.77 -2.85 5.74
N ASN A 180 -24.62 -1.71 6.42
CA ASN A 180 -25.57 -0.59 6.38
C ASN A 180 -24.84 0.70 5.96
N SER A 181 -25.52 1.62 5.25
CA SER A 181 -25.02 2.93 4.81
C SER A 181 -24.47 3.81 5.96
N GLN A 182 -24.99 3.61 7.18
CA GLN A 182 -24.44 4.29 8.36
C GLN A 182 -23.09 3.69 8.82
N THR A 183 -22.88 2.39 8.68
CA THR A 183 -21.61 1.71 8.99
C THR A 183 -20.51 2.13 8.00
N TYR A 184 -20.87 2.28 6.73
CA TYR A 184 -20.00 2.84 5.68
C TYR A 184 -19.41 4.20 6.05
N THR A 185 -20.28 5.11 6.49
CA THR A 185 -19.87 6.48 6.84
C THR A 185 -18.91 6.46 8.02
N ILE A 186 -19.15 5.60 9.01
CA ILE A 186 -18.27 5.44 10.17
C ILE A 186 -16.94 4.81 9.77
N ALA A 187 -16.93 3.82 8.86
CA ALA A 187 -15.73 3.19 8.35
C ALA A 187 -14.85 4.16 7.54
N CYS A 188 -15.45 4.95 6.63
CA CYS A 188 -14.74 5.97 5.86
C CYS A 188 -14.20 7.10 6.75
N ILE A 189 -14.99 7.60 7.70
CA ILE A 189 -14.53 8.61 8.67
C ILE A 189 -13.42 8.03 9.55
N GLY A 190 -13.57 6.79 10.04
CA GLY A 190 -12.56 6.11 10.83
C GLY A 190 -11.24 5.93 10.06
N LEU A 191 -11.32 5.57 8.79
CA LEU A 191 -10.15 5.40 7.92
C LEU A 191 -9.48 6.74 7.59
N ALA A 192 -10.26 7.82 7.43
CA ALA A 192 -9.73 9.18 7.26
C ALA A 192 -9.07 9.71 8.54
N ILE A 193 -9.66 9.45 9.71
CA ILE A 193 -9.04 9.81 11.00
C ILE A 193 -7.76 8.99 11.21
N TYR A 194 -7.77 7.69 10.91
CA TYR A 194 -6.59 6.83 11.00
C TYR A 194 -5.45 7.33 10.12
N SER A 195 -5.73 7.76 8.87
CA SER A 195 -4.69 8.30 7.98
C SER A 195 -4.11 9.61 8.51
N ILE A 196 -4.93 10.52 9.03
CA ILE A 196 -4.47 11.79 9.64
C ILE A 196 -3.57 11.53 10.84
N PHE A 197 -3.98 10.65 11.76
CA PHE A 197 -3.16 10.30 12.91
C PHE A 197 -1.88 9.55 12.52
N SER A 198 -1.92 8.67 11.52
CA SER A 198 -0.73 7.99 10.98
C SER A 198 0.30 8.96 10.38
N VAL A 199 -0.17 10.02 9.69
CA VAL A 199 0.69 11.10 9.20
C VAL A 199 1.26 11.92 10.36
N ALA A 200 0.46 12.18 11.41
CA ALA A 200 0.94 12.88 12.60
C ALA A 200 2.04 12.08 13.35
N ILE A 201 1.91 10.74 13.46
CA ILE A 201 2.97 9.86 14.00
C ILE A 201 4.22 9.97 13.15
N SER A 202 4.09 9.86 11.82
CA SER A 202 5.21 9.95 10.88
C SER A 202 5.92 11.31 10.97
N CYS A 203 5.17 12.40 11.09
CA CYS A 203 5.70 13.75 11.26
C CYS A 203 6.44 13.92 12.58
N PHE A 204 5.85 13.43 13.69
CA PHE A 204 6.49 13.46 15.00
C PHE A 204 7.76 12.58 15.03
N GLY A 205 7.76 11.44 14.36
CA GLY A 205 8.94 10.59 14.23
C GLY A 205 10.09 11.23 13.43
N LEU A 206 9.78 12.05 12.42
CA LEU A 206 10.78 12.72 11.60
C LEU A 206 11.35 13.99 12.25
N PHE A 207 10.51 14.85 12.81
CA PHE A 207 10.91 16.14 13.39
C PHE A 207 11.17 16.09 14.90
N GLY A 208 10.66 15.05 15.57
CA GLY A 208 10.74 14.88 17.02
C GLY A 208 11.95 14.09 17.50
N THR A 209 12.87 13.67 16.63
CA THR A 209 14.09 12.93 17.03
C THR A 209 14.92 13.69 18.07
N SER A 210 14.95 15.02 18.00
CA SER A 210 15.59 15.89 18.99
C SER A 210 14.90 15.91 20.35
N TYR A 211 13.60 15.61 20.40
CA TYR A 211 12.77 15.59 21.62
C TYR A 211 12.61 14.19 22.22
N ILE A 212 13.14 13.16 21.55
CA ILE A 212 13.19 11.76 22.04
C ILE A 212 14.56 11.54 22.73
N SER A 213 14.91 12.46 23.62
CA SER A 213 16.06 12.29 24.51
C SER A 213 15.55 11.82 25.88
N PRO A 214 16.27 10.93 26.60
CA PRO A 214 15.84 10.42 27.90
C PRO A 214 15.64 11.50 28.97
N ASP A 215 16.11 12.72 28.73
CA ASP A 215 16.04 13.86 29.65
C ASP A 215 14.69 14.60 29.64
N GLU A 216 13.83 14.40 28.64
CA GLU A 216 12.53 15.08 28.49
C GLU A 216 11.37 14.07 28.25
N PRO A 217 10.70 13.58 29.31
CA PRO A 217 9.72 12.48 29.23
C PRO A 217 8.42 12.85 28.49
N TYR A 218 8.14 14.13 28.26
CA TYR A 218 6.90 14.60 27.65
C TYR A 218 6.81 14.26 26.15
N GLY A 219 7.95 14.22 25.44
CA GLY A 219 7.99 13.86 24.02
C GLY A 219 7.71 12.37 23.78
N LEU A 220 8.33 11.51 24.59
CA LEU A 220 8.15 10.06 24.54
C LEU A 220 6.71 9.66 24.91
N THR A 221 6.18 10.24 25.99
CA THR A 221 4.81 9.94 26.46
C THR A 221 3.76 10.39 25.45
N GLY A 222 3.93 11.56 24.82
CA GLY A 222 3.07 12.03 23.73
C GLY A 222 3.06 11.06 22.53
N PHE A 223 4.22 10.56 22.11
CA PHE A 223 4.34 9.59 21.01
C PHE A 223 3.63 8.26 21.32
N ILE A 224 3.80 7.74 22.54
CA ILE A 224 3.14 6.50 22.99
C ILE A 224 1.63 6.66 22.99
N ILE A 225 1.10 7.78 23.49
CA ILE A 225 -0.34 8.08 23.49
C ILE A 225 -0.87 8.13 22.05
N LEU A 226 -0.14 8.76 21.13
CA LEU A 226 -0.56 8.90 19.74
C LEU A 226 -0.60 7.53 19.02
N CYS A 227 0.38 6.66 19.28
CA CYS A 227 0.38 5.26 18.83
C CYS A 227 -0.75 4.41 19.44
N PHE A 228 -1.09 4.65 20.71
CA PHE A 228 -2.19 3.95 21.38
C PHE A 228 -3.55 4.36 20.78
N VAL A 229 -3.74 5.65 20.49
CA VAL A 229 -4.96 6.16 19.86
C VAL A 229 -5.16 5.59 18.46
N THR A 230 -4.10 5.50 17.63
CA THR A 230 -4.20 4.84 16.31
C THR A 230 -4.51 3.35 16.41
N PHE A 231 -3.93 2.64 17.38
CA PHE A 231 -4.26 1.24 17.63
C PHE A 231 -5.74 1.05 18.01
N LEU A 232 -6.29 1.92 18.86
CA LEU A 232 -7.72 1.89 19.20
C LEU A 232 -8.61 2.14 17.98
N ILE A 233 -8.27 3.12 17.13
CA ILE A 233 -9.01 3.39 15.89
C ILE A 233 -8.96 2.18 14.96
N PHE A 234 -7.80 1.53 14.83
CA PHE A 234 -7.65 0.29 14.06
C PHE A 234 -8.54 -0.83 14.59
N CYS A 235 -8.55 -1.06 15.91
CA CYS A 235 -9.42 -2.04 16.55
C CYS A 235 -10.92 -1.72 16.33
N VAL A 236 -11.30 -0.45 16.31
CA VAL A 236 -12.68 -0.02 16.02
C VAL A 236 -13.05 -0.36 14.58
N ILE A 237 -12.17 -0.09 13.60
CA ILE A 237 -12.39 -0.42 12.18
C ILE A 237 -12.44 -1.94 11.99
N ALA A 238 -11.52 -2.69 12.60
CA ALA A 238 -11.46 -4.15 12.50
C ALA A 238 -12.68 -4.86 13.09
N ARG A 239 -13.43 -4.17 13.97
CA ARG A 239 -14.64 -4.68 14.62
C ARG A 239 -15.93 -4.31 13.89
N GLN A 240 -15.83 -3.48 12.84
CA GLN A 240 -16.95 -3.18 11.96
C GLN A 240 -17.22 -4.37 11.02
N PRO A 241 -18.51 -4.66 10.74
CA PRO A 241 -18.92 -5.86 10.02
C PRO A 241 -18.57 -5.82 8.54
#